data_AF-A0A929DL32-F1
#
_entry.id   AF-A0A929DL32-F1
#
_cell.length_a   1.000
_cell.length_b   1.000
_cell.length_c   1.000
_cell.angle_alpha   90.00
_cell.angle_beta   90.00
_cell.angle_gamma   90.00
#
_symmetry.space_group_name_H-M   'P 1'
#
loop_
_entity.id
_entity.type
_entity.pdbx_description
1 polymer ?
#
loop_
_entity_poly.entity_id
_entity_poly.type
_entity_poly.pdbx_seq_one_letter_code
_entity_poly.pdbx_strand_id
1 'polypeptide(L)' 'MIRRKVKDKKLKRTNRHTIMFNNRELGVLKAYCAKYKIINRSKFMREAIITTVLKKLDDDYPTLWDDGEHNLFSKYQ' A
#
# COMPACT_ATOMS: atom_id res chain seq x y z
N MET A 1 8.89 11.78 -32.17
CA MET A 1 9.96 11.08 -31.42
C MET A 1 9.46 10.78 -30.00
N ILE A 2 9.43 9.52 -29.57
CA ILE A 2 8.98 9.13 -28.22
C ILE A 2 10.16 9.24 -27.25
N ARG A 3 10.10 10.18 -26.28
CA ARG A 3 11.10 10.28 -25.19
C ARG A 3 11.01 9.03 -24.30
N ARG A 4 12.02 8.15 -24.34
CA ARG A 4 12.15 7.05 -23.38
C ARG A 4 12.45 7.63 -22.00
N LYS A 5 11.56 7.42 -21.02
CA LYS A 5 11.86 7.72 -19.62
C LYS A 5 13.01 6.84 -19.16
N VAL A 6 14.13 7.44 -18.77
CA VAL A 6 15.25 6.74 -18.14
C VAL A 6 14.73 6.17 -16.83
N LYS A 7 14.79 4.84 -16.69
CA LYS A 7 14.38 4.16 -15.45
C LYS A 7 15.48 4.35 -14.42
N ASP A 8 15.13 4.85 -13.24
CA ASP A 8 16.07 4.97 -12.13
C ASP A 8 16.56 3.57 -11.71
N LYS A 9 17.88 3.40 -11.71
CA LYS A 9 18.53 2.15 -11.32
C LYS A 9 18.26 1.81 -9.86
N LYS A 10 18.04 2.81 -8.99
CA LYS A 10 17.74 2.62 -7.56
C LYS A 10 16.38 2.00 -7.32
N LEU A 11 15.41 2.20 -8.21
CA LEU A 11 14.06 1.63 -8.11
C LEU A 11 13.95 0.22 -8.72
N LYS A 12 15.08 -0.42 -9.03
CA LYS A 12 15.08 -1.78 -9.56
C LYS A 12 14.59 -2.75 -8.47
N ARG A 13 13.58 -3.55 -8.81
CA ARG A 13 13.02 -4.57 -7.93
C ARG A 13 13.93 -5.81 -7.95
N THR A 14 14.75 -5.99 -6.93
CA THR A 14 15.71 -7.11 -6.81
C THR A 14 15.26 -8.20 -5.85
N ASN A 15 14.42 -7.87 -4.86
CA ASN A 15 14.08 -8.78 -3.78
C ASN A 15 12.90 -9.67 -4.17
N ARG A 16 13.11 -11.00 -4.14
CA ARG A 16 12.09 -12.00 -4.45
C ARG A 16 11.26 -12.30 -3.20
N HIS A 17 9.94 -12.29 -3.35
CA HIS A 17 8.99 -12.69 -2.32
C HIS A 17 8.00 -13.69 -2.91
N THR A 18 7.62 -14.70 -2.12
CA THR A 18 6.64 -15.72 -2.50
C THR A 18 5.50 -15.71 -1.49
N ILE A 19 4.26 -15.76 -1.97
CA ILE A 19 3.06 -15.82 -1.13
C ILE A 19 2.32 -17.10 -1.51
N MET A 20 1.95 -17.88 -0.50
CA MET A 20 1.17 -19.10 -0.67
C MET A 20 -0.30 -18.79 -0.37
N PHE A 21 -1.20 -19.29 -1.20
CA PHE A 21 -2.64 -19.12 -1.06
C PHE A 21 -3.32 -20.48 -0.97
N ASN A 22 -4.40 -20.56 -0.21
CA ASN A 22 -5.33 -21.68 -0.27
C ASN A 22 -6.09 -21.68 -1.62
N ASN A 23 -6.66 -22.83 -1.99
CA ASN A 23 -7.46 -23.02 -3.20
C ASN A 23 -8.62 -22.01 -3.29
N ARG A 24 -9.29 -21.74 -2.17
CA ARG A 24 -10.40 -20.76 -2.11
C ARG A 24 -9.92 -19.34 -2.37
N GLU A 25 -8.86 -18.92 -1.68
CA GLU A 25 -8.27 -17.59 -1.82
C GLU A 25 -7.76 -17.35 -3.24
N LEU A 26 -7.09 -18.35 -3.82
CA LEU A 26 -6.61 -18.30 -5.19
C LEU A 26 -7.77 -18.20 -6.20
N GLY A 27 -8.88 -18.90 -5.95
CA GLY A 27 -10.10 -18.83 -6.76
C GLY A 27 -10.69 -17.42 -6.76
N VAL A 28 -10.87 -16.83 -5.57
CA VAL A 28 -11.37 -15.46 -5.40
C VAL A 28 -10.46 -14.46 -6.12
N LEU A 29 -9.14 -14.59 -5.93
CA LEU A 29 -8.18 -13.72 -6.58
C LEU A 29 -8.25 -13.81 -8.12
N LYS A 30 -8.32 -15.01 -8.67
CA LYS A 30 -8.43 -15.22 -10.12
C LYS A 30 -9.72 -14.59 -10.66
N ALA A 31 -10.85 -14.80 -9.98
CA ALA A 31 -12.13 -14.21 -10.35
C ALA A 31 -12.08 -12.67 -10.30
N TYR A 32 -11.47 -12.10 -9.26
CA TYR A 32 -11.25 -10.66 -9.14
C TYR A 32 -10.41 -10.11 -10.30
N CYS A 33 -9.25 -10.74 -10.59
CA CYS A 33 -8.40 -10.33 -11.69
C CYS A 33 -9.11 -10.43 -13.05
N ALA A 34 -9.95 -11.45 -13.25
CA ALA A 34 -10.74 -11.58 -14.47
C ALA A 34 -11.79 -10.47 -14.60
N LYS A 35 -12.54 -10.19 -13.52
CA LYS A 35 -13.58 -9.16 -13.48
C LYS A 35 -13.04 -7.77 -13.84
N TYR A 36 -11.87 -7.39 -13.31
CA TYR A 36 -11.26 -6.08 -13.54
C TYR A 36 -10.20 -6.08 -14.66
N LYS A 37 -10.10 -7.16 -15.44
CA LYS A 37 -9.14 -7.30 -16.56
C LYS A 37 -7.69 -6.99 -16.15
N ILE A 38 -7.29 -7.44 -14.97
CA ILE A 38 -5.95 -7.22 -14.43
C ILE A 38 -4.97 -8.17 -15.15
N ILE A 39 -4.18 -7.61 -16.06
CA ILE A 39 -3.18 -8.35 -16.83
C ILE A 39 -1.97 -8.72 -15.95
N ASN A 40 -1.51 -7.80 -15.10
CA ASN A 40 -0.33 -7.98 -14.27
C ASN A 40 -0.69 -8.19 -12.80
N ARG A 41 -0.86 -9.46 -12.42
CA ARG A 41 -1.21 -9.87 -11.05
C ARG A 41 -0.14 -9.47 -10.03
N SER A 42 1.14 -9.64 -10.36
CA SER A 42 2.24 -9.27 -9.45
C SER A 42 2.32 -7.76 -9.20
N LYS A 43 1.93 -6.94 -10.19
CA LYS A 43 1.80 -5.49 -10.01
C LYS A 43 0.68 -5.17 -9.02
N PHE A 44 -0.50 -5.72 -9.26
CA PHE A 44 -1.66 -5.53 -8.41
C PHE A 44 -1.37 -5.93 -6.95
N MET A 45 -0.81 -7.11 -6.74
CA MET A 45 -0.52 -7.60 -5.38
C MET A 45 0.42 -6.69 -4.61
N ARG A 46 1.49 -6.23 -5.26
CA ARG A 46 2.44 -5.32 -4.61
C ARG A 46 1.80 -3.98 -4.26
N GLU A 47 1.01 -3.42 -5.18
CA GLU A 47 0.31 -2.16 -4.94
C GLU A 47 -0.67 -2.31 -3.79
N ALA A 48 -1.47 -3.39 -3.78
CA ALA A 48 -2.38 -3.69 -2.68
C ALA A 48 -1.66 -3.77 -1.32
N ILE A 49 -0.58 -4.57 -1.24
CA ILE A 49 0.20 -4.75 0.01
C ILE A 49 0.81 -3.42 0.48
N ILE A 50 1.45 -2.67 -0.42
CA ILE A 50 2.10 -1.42 -0.05
C ILE A 50 1.06 -0.36 0.35
N THR A 51 -0.07 -0.29 -0.35
CA THR A 51 -1.15 0.62 0.01
C THR A 51 -1.75 0.29 1.38
N THR A 52 -1.93 -1.00 1.72
CA THR A 52 -2.44 -1.36 3.05
C THR A 52 -1.44 -1.06 4.15
N VAL A 53 -0.15 -1.30 3.90
CA VAL A 53 0.93 -0.98 4.86
C VAL A 53 1.03 0.52 5.08
N LEU A 54 1.05 1.33 4.02
CA LEU A 54 1.14 2.79 4.13
C LEU A 54 -0.06 3.37 4.89
N LYS A 55 -1.28 2.95 4.55
CA LYS A 55 -2.48 3.41 5.28
C LYS A 55 -2.40 3.10 6.76
N LYS A 56 -2.00 1.87 7.11
CA LYS A 56 -1.85 1.49 8.51
C LYS A 56 -0.78 2.31 9.23
N LEU A 57 0.35 2.59 8.56
CA LEU A 57 1.39 3.45 9.13
C LEU A 57 0.93 4.89 9.32
N ASP A 58 0.09 5.40 8.41
CA ASP A 58 -0.51 6.73 8.53
C ASP A 58 -1.52 6.77 9.69
N ASP A 59 -2.33 5.72 9.85
CA ASP A 59 -3.31 5.58 10.95
C ASP A 59 -2.63 5.41 12.32
N ASP A 60 -1.53 4.67 12.38
CA ASP A 60 -0.76 4.40 13.62
C ASP A 60 0.16 5.58 14.00
N TYR A 61 0.35 6.57 13.12
CA TYR A 61 1.16 7.75 13.43
C TYR A 61 0.37 8.65 14.39
N PRO A 62 0.88 8.95 15.60
CA PRO A 62 0.19 9.85 16.51
C PRO A 62 -0.05 11.17 15.78
N THR A 63 -1.31 11.55 15.60
CA THR A 63 -1.58 12.83 14.98
C THR A 63 -1.05 13.92 15.91
N LEU A 64 -0.49 14.99 15.34
CA LEU A 64 0.12 16.11 16.08
C LEU A 64 -0.82 16.75 17.14
N TRP A 65 -2.08 16.33 17.17
CA TRP A 65 -3.19 16.84 17.97
C TRP A 65 -3.91 15.76 18.80
N ASP A 66 -3.46 14.49 18.78
CA ASP A 66 -4.07 13.41 19.57
C ASP A 66 -3.70 13.47 21.06
N ASP A 67 -2.71 14.29 21.43
CA ASP A 67 -2.49 14.67 22.83
C ASP A 67 -3.49 15.75 23.24
N GLY A 68 -4.73 15.32 23.47
CA GLY A 68 -5.86 16.12 23.92
C GLY A 68 -5.72 16.74 25.33
N GLU A 69 -4.54 17.20 25.74
CA GLU A 69 -4.30 17.71 27.11
C GLU A 69 -3.75 19.14 27.18
N HIS A 70 -3.34 19.79 26.09
CA HIS A 70 -2.80 21.16 26.17
C HIS A 70 -3.37 22.12 25.12
N ASN A 71 -4.69 22.35 25.16
CA ASN A 71 -5.19 23.65 24.77
C ASN A 71 -4.55 24.69 25.70
N LEU A 72 -3.78 25.65 25.16
CA LEU A 72 -3.10 26.72 25.92
C LEU A 72 -4.02 27.50 26.89
N PHE A 73 -5.33 27.38 26.73
CA PHE A 73 -6.37 28.09 27.48
C PHE A 73 -7.04 27.26 28.57
N SER A 74 -6.67 25.99 28.78
CA SER A 74 -7.26 25.17 29.87
C SER A 74 -6.91 25.68 31.27
N LYS A 75 -5.88 26.54 31.40
CA LYS A 75 -5.42 27.09 32.68
C LYS A 75 -6.21 28.31 33.19
N TYR A 76 -7.20 28.80 32.44
CA TYR A 76 -7.94 30.04 32.76
C TYR A 76 -9.46 29.86 32.88
N GLN A 77 -9.94 28.64 33.14
CA GLN A 77 -11.36 28.39 33.42
C GLN A 77 -11.56 27.76 34.80
#